data_AF-A0A545TC64-F1
#
_entry.id   AF-A0A545TC64-F1
#
_cell.length_a   1.000
_cell.length_b   1.000
_cell.length_c   1.000
_cell.angle_alpha   90.00
_cell.angle_beta   90.00
_cell.angle_gamma   90.00
#
_symmetry.space_group_name_H-M   'P 1'
#
loop_
_entity.id
_entity.type
_entity.pdbx_description
1 polymer ?
#
loop_
_entity_poly.entity_id
_entity_poly.type
_entity_poly.pdbx_seq_one_letter_code
_entity_poly.pdbx_strand_id
1 'polypeptide(L)'
;MNESILTFIEQNAQWAALIIFIIAFMESVAIVGLLIPGWLLLVGVGTLVGADVLDFYSVVIAAYLGAVIGEYLSFLVGYHYHEKVLRWRFVAKHQKIIDKSHEFFAKHGISGVFLGRFFGPTRAVVPLLAGISEMPQKTFFWVNIISGIIWAPVYLTPGILVGAAVTLDDDARNFLLFVIGMITIFSIVAWNYSQSLVKQIRENKTEVVTAMKAGLAWAIVLTIVIVLINSNYWPLVGQIVDVVISRF
;
A
#
# COMPACT_ATOMS: atom_id res chain seq x y z
N MET A 1 -5.57 34.46 -11.32
CA MET A 1 -6.28 33.18 -11.53
C MET A 1 -5.72 32.08 -10.65
N ASN A 2 -4.40 31.90 -10.55
CA ASN A 2 -3.78 30.91 -9.66
C ASN A 2 -3.99 31.19 -8.16
N GLU A 3 -3.89 32.45 -7.70
CA GLU A 3 -4.13 32.78 -6.29
C GLU A 3 -5.57 32.45 -5.85
N SER A 4 -6.57 32.79 -6.66
CA SER A 4 -7.98 32.51 -6.34
C SER A 4 -8.30 31.02 -6.24
N ILE A 5 -7.59 30.19 -7.01
CA ILE A 5 -7.72 28.73 -6.96
C ILE A 5 -7.02 28.17 -5.72
N LEU A 6 -5.82 28.65 -5.40
CA LEU A 6 -5.09 28.25 -4.19
C LEU A 6 -5.87 28.61 -2.92
N THR A 7 -6.42 29.82 -2.83
CA THR A 7 -7.26 30.23 -1.69
C THR A 7 -8.54 29.40 -1.59
N PHE A 8 -9.13 29.00 -2.71
CA PHE A 8 -10.29 28.10 -2.71
C PHE A 8 -9.91 26.69 -2.21
N ILE A 9 -8.76 26.16 -2.60
CA ILE A 9 -8.28 24.84 -2.14
C ILE A 9 -7.96 24.89 -0.65
N GLU A 10 -7.29 25.94 -0.17
CA GLU A 10 -6.99 26.14 1.26
C GLU A 10 -8.28 26.22 2.11
N GLN A 11 -9.28 26.99 1.67
CA GLN A 11 -10.57 27.11 2.37
C GLN A 11 -11.40 25.82 2.35
N ASN A 12 -11.17 24.95 1.35
CA ASN A 12 -11.84 23.67 1.20
C ASN A 12 -10.96 22.47 1.56
N ALA A 13 -9.81 22.68 2.21
CA ALA A 13 -8.90 21.61 2.60
C ALA A 13 -9.58 20.53 3.47
N GLN A 14 -10.55 20.95 4.29
CA GLN A 14 -11.42 20.05 5.06
C GLN A 14 -12.26 19.09 4.20
N TRP A 15 -12.72 19.53 3.03
CA TRP A 15 -13.41 18.67 2.07
C TRP A 15 -12.45 17.71 1.38
N ALA A 16 -11.22 18.14 1.08
CA ALA A 16 -10.18 17.26 0.57
C ALA A 16 -9.86 16.15 1.57
N ALA A 17 -9.65 16.49 2.85
CA ALA A 17 -9.44 15.53 3.92
C ALA A 17 -10.63 14.55 4.05
N LEU A 18 -11.87 15.04 4.00
CA LEU A 18 -13.06 14.18 4.06
C LEU A 18 -13.15 13.24 2.85
N ILE A 19 -12.85 13.71 1.64
CA ILE A 19 -12.85 12.88 0.43
C ILE A 19 -11.78 11.78 0.54
N ILE A 20 -10.57 12.14 0.99
CA ILE A 20 -9.47 11.19 1.20
C ILE A 20 -9.85 10.14 2.24
N PHE A 21 -10.47 10.57 3.34
CA PHE A 21 -11.02 9.68 4.36
C PHE A 21 -12.02 8.69 3.76
N ILE A 22 -12.98 9.17 2.96
CA ILE A 22 -14.00 8.32 2.33
C ILE A 22 -13.36 7.34 1.35
N ILE A 23 -12.40 7.79 0.53
CA ILE A 23 -11.67 6.92 -0.42
C ILE A 23 -10.95 5.82 0.34
N ALA A 24 -10.14 6.16 1.34
CA ALA A 24 -9.39 5.21 2.14
C ALA A 24 -10.33 4.25 2.90
N PHE A 25 -11.44 4.77 3.44
CA PHE A 25 -12.47 3.98 4.10
C PHE A 25 -13.11 2.96 3.14
N MET A 26 -13.61 3.41 1.99
CA MET A 26 -14.25 2.54 1.00
C MET A 26 -13.29 1.47 0.47
N GLU A 27 -12.04 1.83 0.25
CA GLU A 27 -11.01 0.88 -0.20
C GLU A 27 -10.63 -0.15 0.90
N SER A 28 -10.77 0.22 2.16
CA SER A 28 -10.49 -0.67 3.30
C SER A 28 -11.71 -1.49 3.76
N VAL A 29 -12.91 -1.17 3.27
CA VAL A 29 -14.11 -1.98 3.53
C VAL A 29 -14.10 -3.22 2.64
N ALA A 30 -14.29 -4.39 3.26
CA ALA A 30 -14.36 -5.67 2.56
C ALA A 30 -15.42 -5.63 1.45
N ILE A 31 -15.14 -6.30 0.33
CA ILE A 31 -15.96 -6.31 -0.91
C ILE A 31 -15.92 -4.97 -1.67
N VAL A 32 -16.12 -3.83 -1.02
CA VAL A 32 -16.07 -2.51 -1.67
C VAL A 32 -14.65 -2.23 -2.18
N GLY A 33 -13.64 -2.48 -1.36
CA GLY A 33 -12.23 -2.34 -1.73
C GLY A 33 -11.75 -3.34 -2.79
N LEU A 34 -12.49 -4.42 -3.05
CA LEU A 34 -12.20 -5.33 -4.17
C LEU A 34 -12.72 -4.77 -5.50
N LEU A 35 -13.74 -3.90 -5.47
CA LEU A 35 -14.35 -3.30 -6.66
C LEU A 35 -13.67 -1.99 -7.06
N ILE A 36 -13.23 -1.21 -6.08
CA ILE A 36 -12.65 0.12 -6.29
C ILE A 36 -11.14 0.05 -6.07
N PRO A 37 -10.31 0.31 -7.10
CA PRO A 37 -8.86 0.40 -6.95
C PRO A 37 -8.49 1.73 -6.28
N GLY A 38 -8.74 1.87 -4.97
CA GLY A 38 -8.50 3.10 -4.23
C GLY A 38 -7.02 3.48 -4.13
N TRP A 39 -6.10 2.51 -4.28
CA TRP A 39 -4.66 2.75 -4.25
C TRP A 39 -4.22 3.70 -5.37
N LEU A 40 -4.87 3.66 -6.54
CA LEU A 40 -4.62 4.61 -7.63
C LEU A 40 -5.03 6.03 -7.23
N LEU A 41 -6.15 6.17 -6.52
CA LEU A 41 -6.63 7.45 -6.04
C LEU A 41 -5.69 8.00 -4.96
N LEU A 42 -5.18 7.16 -4.06
CA LEU A 42 -4.19 7.56 -3.05
C LEU A 42 -2.86 7.99 -3.68
N VAL A 43 -2.40 7.33 -4.74
CA VAL A 43 -1.24 7.80 -5.51
C VAL A 43 -1.52 9.17 -6.13
N GLY A 44 -2.71 9.38 -6.71
CA GLY A 44 -3.09 10.70 -7.24
C GLY A 44 -3.14 11.79 -6.16
N VAL A 45 -3.70 11.48 -4.99
CA VAL A 45 -3.69 12.37 -3.81
C VAL A 45 -2.26 12.66 -3.37
N GLY A 46 -1.40 11.64 -3.31
CA GLY A 46 0.02 11.80 -3.02
C GLY A 46 0.70 12.74 -4.01
N THR A 47 0.37 12.69 -5.30
CA THR A 47 0.89 13.63 -6.31
C THR A 47 0.49 15.07 -6.02
N LEU A 48 -0.74 15.31 -5.54
CA LEU A 48 -1.16 16.65 -5.12
C LEU A 48 -0.40 17.12 -3.88
N VAL A 49 -0.11 16.24 -2.92
CA VAL A 49 0.74 16.54 -1.77
C VAL A 49 2.17 16.88 -2.22
N GLY A 50 2.77 16.07 -3.10
CA GLY A 50 4.12 16.32 -3.62
C GLY A 50 4.25 17.59 -4.46
N ALA A 51 3.15 18.02 -5.09
CA ALA A 51 3.07 19.27 -5.84
C ALA A 51 2.70 20.49 -4.98
N ASP A 52 2.67 20.34 -3.64
CA ASP A 52 2.37 21.41 -2.67
C ASP A 52 0.93 21.96 -2.75
N VAL A 53 0.00 21.15 -3.26
CA VAL A 53 -1.43 21.51 -3.37
C VAL A 53 -2.20 21.11 -2.12
N LEU A 54 -1.77 20.05 -1.43
CA LEU A 54 -2.42 19.52 -0.22
C LEU A 54 -1.41 19.33 0.91
N ASP A 55 -1.82 19.65 2.12
CA ASP A 55 -1.03 19.43 3.34
C ASP A 55 -0.83 17.94 3.65
N PHE A 56 0.43 17.55 3.86
CA PHE A 56 0.83 16.16 4.11
C PHE A 56 0.14 15.58 5.34
N TYR A 57 0.15 16.30 6.47
CA TYR A 57 -0.39 15.79 7.73
C TYR A 57 -1.90 15.56 7.63
N SER A 58 -2.63 16.50 7.07
CA SER A 58 -4.07 16.40 6.85
C SER A 58 -4.43 15.20 5.99
N VAL A 59 -3.71 14.99 4.89
CA VAL A 59 -3.91 13.83 4.00
C VAL A 59 -3.59 12.51 4.70
N VAL A 60 -2.44 12.42 5.38
CA VAL A 60 -2.00 11.19 6.06
C VAL A 60 -2.96 10.82 7.18
N ILE A 61 -3.36 11.78 8.02
CA ILE A 61 -4.30 11.55 9.12
C ILE A 61 -5.66 11.12 8.57
N ALA A 62 -6.17 11.79 7.54
CA ALA A 62 -7.44 11.42 6.92
C ALA A 62 -7.41 10.02 6.31
N ALA A 63 -6.37 9.70 5.53
CA ALA A 63 -6.19 8.38 4.92
C ALA A 63 -6.02 7.29 5.98
N TYR A 64 -5.24 7.56 7.02
CA TYR A 64 -5.03 6.66 8.15
C TYR A 64 -6.35 6.33 8.86
N LEU A 65 -7.10 7.37 9.26
CA LEU A 65 -8.36 7.19 9.99
C LEU A 65 -9.39 6.45 9.13
N GLY A 66 -9.52 6.82 7.86
CA GLY A 66 -10.43 6.15 6.92
C GLY A 66 -10.09 4.66 6.79
N ALA A 67 -8.82 4.34 6.59
CA ALA A 67 -8.37 2.97 6.44
C ALA A 67 -8.55 2.14 7.71
N VAL A 68 -8.16 2.68 8.89
CA VAL A 68 -8.33 1.98 10.18
C VAL A 68 -9.80 1.71 10.48
N ILE A 69 -10.68 2.69 10.26
CA ILE A 69 -12.11 2.54 10.52
C ILE A 69 -12.74 1.55 9.53
N GLY A 70 -12.36 1.59 8.24
CA GLY A 70 -12.86 0.67 7.22
C GLY A 70 -12.45 -0.78 7.48
N GLU A 71 -11.20 -1.02 7.87
CA GLU A 71 -10.73 -2.37 8.23
C GLU A 71 -11.38 -2.86 9.52
N TYR A 72 -11.54 -2.00 10.51
CA TYR A 72 -12.22 -2.36 11.75
C TYR A 72 -13.69 -2.70 11.52
N LEU A 73 -14.39 -1.95 10.67
CA LEU A 73 -15.76 -2.27 10.25
C LEU A 73 -15.82 -3.64 9.57
N SER A 74 -14.89 -3.94 8.67
CA SER A 74 -14.80 -5.23 7.99
C SER A 74 -14.59 -6.38 8.96
N PHE A 75 -13.72 -6.18 9.95
CA PHE A 75 -13.52 -7.13 11.03
C PHE A 75 -14.78 -7.34 11.87
N LEU A 76 -15.47 -6.26 12.26
CA LEU A 76 -16.72 -6.36 13.03
C LEU A 76 -17.81 -7.10 12.26
N VAL A 77 -17.89 -6.89 10.94
CA VAL A 77 -18.82 -7.62 10.07
C VAL A 77 -18.52 -9.12 10.11
N GLY A 78 -17.25 -9.51 9.95
CA GLY A 78 -16.84 -10.91 10.06
C GLY A 78 -17.13 -11.50 11.44
N TYR A 79 -16.82 -10.74 12.50
CA TYR A 79 -16.96 -11.18 13.88
C TYR A 79 -18.43 -11.39 14.29
N HIS A 80 -19.30 -10.41 14.04
CA HIS A 80 -20.71 -10.46 14.49
C HIS A 80 -21.63 -11.24 13.56
N TYR A 81 -21.37 -11.23 12.25
CA TYR A 81 -22.27 -11.83 11.26
C TYR A 81 -21.75 -13.15 10.69
N HIS A 82 -20.73 -13.75 11.32
CA HIS A 82 -20.15 -15.08 11.04
C HIS A 82 -20.97 -15.96 10.08
N GLU A 83 -22.06 -16.56 10.57
CA GLU A 83 -22.87 -17.50 9.78
C GLU A 83 -23.53 -16.87 8.56
N LYS A 84 -23.92 -15.59 8.63
CA LYS A 84 -24.54 -14.88 7.50
C LYS A 84 -23.51 -14.54 6.43
N VAL A 85 -22.29 -14.16 6.83
CA VAL A 85 -21.19 -13.86 5.92
C VAL A 85 -20.72 -15.14 5.21
N LEU A 86 -20.66 -16.27 5.92
CA LEU A 86 -20.34 -17.58 5.32
C LEU A 86 -21.36 -17.99 4.24
N ARG A 87 -22.62 -17.56 4.35
CA ARG A 87 -23.67 -17.81 3.35
C ARG A 87 -23.64 -16.86 2.16
N TRP A 88 -22.82 -15.81 2.16
CA TRP A 88 -22.69 -14.92 1.00
C TRP A 88 -22.13 -15.68 -0.19
N ARG A 89 -22.77 -15.56 -1.36
CA ARG A 89 -22.41 -16.30 -2.58
C ARG A 89 -20.93 -16.18 -2.97
N PHE A 90 -20.29 -15.03 -2.70
CA PHE A 90 -18.85 -14.83 -2.92
C PHE A 90 -17.99 -15.62 -1.93
N VAL A 91 -18.35 -15.60 -0.65
CA VAL A 91 -17.62 -16.23 0.45
C VAL A 91 -17.80 -17.76 0.42
N ALA A 92 -19.04 -18.23 0.26
CA ALA A 92 -19.40 -19.64 0.14
C ALA A 92 -18.68 -20.36 -1.03
N LYS A 93 -18.42 -19.64 -2.13
CA LYS A 93 -17.66 -20.16 -3.27
C LYS A 93 -16.19 -20.45 -2.91
N HIS A 94 -15.67 -19.85 -1.84
CA HIS A 94 -14.28 -19.90 -1.42
C HIS A 94 -14.10 -20.55 -0.04
N GLN A 95 -14.93 -21.53 0.32
CA GLN A 95 -14.87 -22.20 1.63
C GLN A 95 -13.47 -22.70 2.00
N LYS A 96 -12.71 -23.26 1.04
CA LYS A 96 -11.32 -23.69 1.25
C LYS A 96 -10.37 -22.58 1.72
N ILE A 97 -10.65 -21.32 1.38
CA ILE A 97 -9.86 -20.16 1.82
C ILE A 97 -10.20 -19.82 3.28
N ILE A 98 -11.46 -20.01 3.67
CA ILE A 98 -11.95 -19.79 5.04
C ILE A 98 -11.35 -20.83 5.99
N ASP A 99 -11.41 -22.12 5.62
CA ASP A 99 -10.83 -23.19 6.44
C ASP A 99 -9.33 -22.96 6.68
N LYS A 100 -8.61 -22.56 5.62
CA LYS A 100 -7.19 -22.18 5.72
C LYS A 100 -6.95 -20.90 6.52
N SER A 101 -7.91 -19.96 6.53
CA SER A 101 -7.75 -18.73 7.30
C SER A 101 -7.79 -19.01 8.80
N HIS A 102 -8.61 -19.96 9.25
CA HIS A 102 -8.62 -20.39 10.65
C HIS A 102 -7.25 -20.94 11.09
N GLU A 103 -6.66 -21.85 10.30
CA GLU A 103 -5.31 -22.38 10.56
C GLU A 103 -4.24 -21.29 10.51
N PHE A 104 -4.36 -20.37 9.55
CA PHE A 104 -3.43 -19.26 9.39
C PHE A 104 -3.46 -18.30 10.58
N PHE A 105 -4.64 -17.87 11.03
CA PHE A 105 -4.77 -16.96 12.18
C PHE A 105 -4.46 -17.65 13.50
N ALA A 106 -4.71 -18.96 13.63
CA ALA A 106 -4.25 -19.74 14.78
C ALA A 106 -2.71 -19.74 14.91
N LYS A 107 -1.98 -19.79 13.78
CA LYS A 107 -0.52 -19.86 13.77
C LYS A 107 0.18 -18.49 13.70
N HIS A 108 -0.39 -17.52 12.99
CA HIS A 108 0.25 -16.24 12.68
C HIS A 108 -0.57 -15.01 13.10
N GLY A 109 -1.74 -15.15 13.74
CA GLY A 109 -2.65 -14.09 14.22
C GLY A 109 -2.21 -12.65 13.98
N ILE A 110 -1.34 -12.12 14.86
CA ILE A 110 -0.84 -10.74 14.82
C ILE A 110 -0.01 -10.44 13.55
N SER A 111 0.99 -11.26 13.24
CA SER A 111 1.85 -11.04 12.07
C SER A 111 1.09 -11.23 10.76
N GLY A 112 0.07 -12.09 10.75
CA GLY A 112 -0.81 -12.31 9.62
C GLY A 112 -1.69 -11.11 9.29
N VAL A 113 -2.28 -10.47 10.30
CA VAL A 113 -3.03 -9.21 10.12
C VAL A 113 -2.09 -8.10 9.68
N PHE A 114 -0.94 -7.95 10.34
CA PHE A 114 0.03 -6.89 10.04
C PHE A 114 0.55 -7.00 8.60
N LEU A 115 1.07 -8.17 8.20
CA LEU A 115 1.64 -8.37 6.87
C LEU A 115 0.54 -8.40 5.79
N GLY A 116 -0.62 -8.98 6.10
CA GLY A 116 -1.74 -9.09 5.17
C GLY A 116 -2.26 -7.74 4.65
N ARG A 117 -2.05 -6.66 5.40
CA ARG A 117 -2.39 -5.28 5.01
C ARG A 117 -1.56 -4.74 3.86
N PHE A 118 -0.31 -5.20 3.69
CA PHE A 118 0.60 -4.69 2.66
C PHE A 118 0.49 -5.44 1.33
N PHE A 119 -0.15 -6.62 1.32
CA PHE A 119 -0.37 -7.41 0.11
C PHE A 119 -1.74 -7.04 -0.51
N GLY A 120 -1.70 -6.44 -1.71
CA GLY A 120 -2.83 -5.74 -2.33
C GLY A 120 -4.20 -6.47 -2.29
N PRO A 121 -4.36 -7.65 -2.92
CA PRO A 121 -5.65 -8.33 -2.95
C PRO A 121 -6.08 -8.91 -1.59
N THR A 122 -5.13 -9.26 -0.74
CA THR A 122 -5.43 -9.87 0.57
C THR A 122 -5.90 -8.84 1.58
N ARG A 123 -5.50 -7.57 1.44
CA ARG A 123 -5.84 -6.48 2.36
C ARG A 123 -7.35 -6.36 2.61
N ALA A 124 -8.16 -6.41 1.54
CA ALA A 124 -9.61 -6.22 1.65
C ALA A 124 -10.31 -7.42 2.33
N VAL A 125 -9.62 -8.57 2.41
CA VAL A 125 -10.18 -9.84 2.85
C VAL A 125 -9.65 -10.24 4.24
N VAL A 126 -8.43 -9.88 4.58
CA VAL A 126 -7.76 -10.23 5.85
C VAL A 126 -8.54 -9.77 7.09
N PRO A 127 -9.03 -8.51 7.20
CA PRO A 127 -9.86 -8.09 8.33
C PRO A 127 -11.14 -8.91 8.47
N LEU A 128 -11.81 -9.18 7.35
CA LEU A 128 -13.03 -9.97 7.33
C LEU A 128 -12.77 -11.41 7.79
N LEU A 129 -11.71 -12.06 7.29
CA LEU A 129 -11.33 -13.41 7.67
C LEU A 129 -10.85 -13.50 9.12
N ALA A 130 -10.15 -12.48 9.62
CA ALA A 130 -9.78 -12.38 11.03
C ALA A 130 -11.02 -12.29 11.93
N GLY A 131 -12.04 -11.55 11.48
CA GLY A 131 -13.35 -11.50 12.11
C GLY A 131 -14.05 -12.87 12.11
N ILE A 132 -14.13 -13.54 10.96
CA ILE A 132 -14.68 -14.90 10.78
C ILE A 132 -13.86 -15.97 11.52
N SER A 133 -12.62 -15.67 11.91
CA SER A 133 -11.79 -16.60 12.70
C SER A 133 -11.86 -16.33 14.20
N GLU A 134 -12.82 -15.50 14.63
CA GLU A 134 -13.04 -15.10 16.03
C GLU A 134 -11.79 -14.53 16.72
N MET A 135 -10.91 -13.87 15.95
CA MET A 135 -9.72 -13.25 16.52
C MET A 135 -10.13 -12.22 17.60
N PRO A 136 -9.44 -12.17 18.77
CA PRO A 136 -9.82 -11.24 19.82
C PRO A 136 -9.84 -9.79 19.33
N GLN A 137 -10.96 -9.09 19.54
CA GLN A 137 -11.18 -7.74 18.99
C GLN A 137 -10.09 -6.75 19.41
N LYS A 138 -9.61 -6.84 20.65
CA LYS A 138 -8.53 -5.99 21.17
C LYS A 138 -7.22 -6.22 20.42
N THR A 139 -6.89 -7.48 20.14
CA THR A 139 -5.67 -7.83 19.39
C THR A 139 -5.76 -7.27 17.97
N PHE A 140 -6.89 -7.47 17.29
CA PHE A 140 -7.10 -6.92 15.95
C PHE A 140 -7.00 -5.38 15.94
N PHE A 141 -7.66 -4.71 16.89
CA PHE A 141 -7.69 -3.25 16.99
C PHE A 141 -6.28 -2.65 17.10
N TRP A 142 -5.44 -3.15 18.00
CA TRP A 142 -4.08 -2.64 18.17
C TRP A 142 -3.19 -2.89 16.95
N VAL A 143 -3.30 -4.07 16.34
CA VAL A 143 -2.52 -4.40 15.15
C VAL A 143 -2.96 -3.56 13.95
N ASN A 144 -4.26 -3.31 13.78
CA ASN A 144 -4.81 -2.42 12.76
C ASN A 144 -4.32 -0.97 12.94
N ILE A 145 -4.33 -0.45 14.17
CA ILE A 145 -3.79 0.88 14.48
C ILE A 145 -2.31 0.99 14.10
N ILE A 146 -1.48 0.05 14.55
CA ILE A 146 -0.03 0.09 14.34
C ILE A 146 0.31 -0.08 12.85
N SER A 147 -0.30 -1.06 12.19
CA SER A 147 -0.08 -1.30 10.76
C SER A 147 -0.59 -0.13 9.90
N GLY A 148 -1.68 0.52 10.31
CA GLY A 148 -2.22 1.67 9.61
C GLY A 148 -1.29 2.88 9.57
N ILE A 149 -0.54 3.13 10.66
CA ILE A 149 0.39 4.27 10.74
C ILE A 149 1.47 4.15 9.65
N ILE A 150 1.96 2.93 9.41
CA ILE A 150 2.98 2.66 8.39
C ILE A 150 2.35 2.67 6.99
N TRP A 151 1.12 2.20 6.87
CA TRP A 151 0.45 2.02 5.59
C TRP A 151 0.19 3.34 4.84
N ALA A 152 -0.31 4.38 5.52
CA ALA A 152 -0.68 5.62 4.85
C ALA A 152 0.52 6.31 4.16
N PRO A 153 1.68 6.53 4.83
CA PRO A 153 2.88 7.03 4.17
C PRO A 153 3.33 6.15 3.01
N VAL A 154 3.39 4.82 3.20
CA VAL A 154 3.86 3.89 2.15
C VAL A 154 3.05 4.00 0.86
N TYR A 155 1.73 4.16 0.95
CA TYR A 155 0.86 4.25 -0.22
C TYR A 155 0.81 5.65 -0.85
N LEU A 156 1.09 6.70 -0.07
CA LEU A 156 1.13 8.09 -0.56
C LEU A 156 2.49 8.45 -1.19
N THR A 157 3.60 7.88 -0.68
CA THR A 157 4.96 8.20 -1.12
C THR A 157 5.19 8.11 -2.64
N PRO A 158 4.75 7.07 -3.36
CA PRO A 158 4.93 7.02 -4.82
C PRO A 158 4.28 8.22 -5.51
N GLY A 159 3.10 8.62 -5.05
CA GLY A 159 2.42 9.83 -5.52
C GLY A 159 3.22 11.09 -5.21
N ILE A 160 3.66 11.24 -3.96
CA ILE A 160 4.43 12.39 -3.48
C ILE A 160 5.70 12.57 -4.31
N LEU A 161 6.43 11.48 -4.60
CA LEU A 161 7.63 11.54 -5.44
C LEU A 161 7.29 12.02 -6.86
N VAL A 162 6.21 11.53 -7.46
CA VAL A 162 5.74 12.00 -8.78
C VAL A 162 5.34 13.47 -8.75
N GLY A 163 4.68 13.93 -7.68
CA GLY A 163 4.32 15.34 -7.51
C GLY A 163 5.55 16.24 -7.34
N ALA A 164 6.49 15.82 -6.50
CA ALA A 164 7.75 16.53 -6.28
C ALA A 164 8.56 16.65 -7.58
N ALA A 165 8.52 15.62 -8.45
CA ALA A 165 9.14 15.64 -9.78
C ALA A 165 8.75 16.88 -10.60
N VAL A 166 7.50 17.36 -10.47
CA VAL A 166 6.99 18.52 -11.22
C VAL A 166 7.60 19.84 -10.73
N THR A 167 8.02 19.89 -9.47
CA THR A 167 8.63 21.08 -8.84
C THR A 167 10.15 21.12 -8.94
N LEU A 168 10.77 20.02 -9.35
CA LEU A 168 12.22 19.88 -9.45
C LEU A 168 12.76 20.43 -10.79
N ASP A 169 14.01 20.88 -10.75
CA ASP A 169 14.79 21.22 -11.94
C ASP A 169 14.87 20.04 -12.92
N ASP A 170 15.06 20.33 -14.21
CA ASP A 170 14.99 19.34 -15.29
C ASP A 170 15.91 18.13 -15.05
N ASP A 171 17.12 18.35 -14.55
CA ASP A 171 18.10 17.28 -14.25
C ASP A 171 17.67 16.42 -13.06
N ALA A 172 17.19 17.03 -11.98
CA ALA A 172 16.69 16.33 -10.79
C ALA A 172 15.40 15.55 -11.10
N ARG A 173 14.51 16.14 -11.89
CA ARG A 173 13.27 15.51 -12.38
C ARG A 173 13.57 14.29 -13.24
N ASN A 174 14.47 14.41 -14.22
CA ASN A 174 14.84 13.30 -15.09
C ASN A 174 15.50 12.15 -14.31
N PHE A 175 16.34 12.47 -13.34
CA PHE A 175 16.95 11.47 -12.44
C PHE A 175 15.89 10.76 -11.58
N LEU A 176 14.97 11.50 -10.97
CA LEU A 176 13.90 10.94 -10.13
C LEU A 176 12.95 10.06 -10.95
N LEU A 177 12.55 10.49 -12.15
CA LEU A 177 11.74 9.69 -13.08
C LEU A 177 12.47 8.42 -13.53
N PHE A 178 13.79 8.50 -13.76
CA PHE A 178 14.60 7.33 -14.06
C PHE A 178 14.62 6.32 -12.91
N VAL A 179 14.83 6.79 -11.66
CA VAL A 179 14.79 5.93 -10.46
C VAL A 179 13.42 5.27 -10.27
N ILE A 180 12.32 6.04 -10.42
CA ILE A 180 10.96 5.51 -10.35
C ILE A 180 10.72 4.47 -11.46
N GLY A 181 11.15 4.75 -12.69
CA GLY A 181 11.07 3.83 -13.81
C GLY A 181 11.80 2.52 -13.54
N MET A 182 13.01 2.59 -12.98
CA MET A 182 13.79 1.42 -12.59
C MET A 182 13.10 0.61 -11.49
N ILE A 183 12.64 1.26 -10.41
CA ILE A 183 11.90 0.58 -9.32
C ILE A 183 10.65 -0.12 -9.86
N THR A 184 9.93 0.53 -10.78
CA THR A 184 8.72 -0.02 -11.40
C THR A 184 9.05 -1.26 -12.24
N ILE A 185 10.06 -1.17 -13.11
CA ILE A 185 10.52 -2.30 -13.94
C ILE A 185 10.97 -3.46 -13.04
N PHE A 186 11.76 -3.18 -12.00
CA PHE A 186 12.21 -4.20 -11.06
C PHE A 186 11.07 -4.85 -10.29
N SER A 187 10.06 -4.08 -9.88
CA SER A 187 8.88 -4.60 -9.20
C SER A 187 8.07 -5.52 -10.11
N ILE A 188 7.92 -5.18 -11.40
CA ILE A 188 7.26 -6.02 -12.40
C ILE A 188 8.05 -7.31 -12.65
N VAL A 189 9.38 -7.22 -12.78
CA VAL A 189 10.25 -8.38 -12.98
C VAL A 189 10.19 -9.30 -11.76
N ALA A 190 10.31 -8.74 -10.54
CA ALA A 190 10.22 -9.50 -9.29
C ALA A 190 8.85 -10.15 -9.12
N TRP A 191 7.77 -9.46 -9.48
CA TRP A 191 6.40 -10.00 -9.46
C TRP A 191 6.27 -11.19 -10.42
N ASN A 192 6.65 -11.02 -11.68
CA ASN A 192 6.61 -12.09 -12.68
C ASN A 192 7.46 -13.30 -12.26
N TYR A 193 8.61 -13.03 -11.65
CA TYR A 193 9.48 -14.06 -11.12
C TYR A 193 8.85 -14.81 -9.93
N SER A 194 8.21 -14.10 -9.00
CA SER A 194 7.50 -14.68 -7.86
C SER A 194 6.33 -15.58 -8.28
N GLN A 195 5.58 -15.18 -9.30
CA GLN A 195 4.50 -16.00 -9.88
C GLN A 195 5.04 -17.26 -10.52
N SER A 196 6.18 -17.17 -11.22
CA SER A 196 6.88 -18.33 -11.77
C SER A 196 7.38 -19.28 -10.68
N LEU A 197 7.89 -18.76 -9.57
CA LEU A 197 8.32 -19.56 -8.41
C LEU A 197 7.17 -20.31 -7.76
N VAL A 198 6.05 -19.64 -7.48
CA VAL A 198 4.85 -20.27 -6.87
C VAL A 198 4.31 -21.38 -7.77
N LYS A 199 4.35 -21.20 -9.09
CA LYS A 199 3.98 -22.24 -10.06
C LYS A 199 4.93 -23.44 -10.02
N GLN A 200 6.24 -23.21 -9.96
CA GLN A 200 7.25 -24.27 -9.94
C GLN A 200 7.30 -25.06 -8.61
N ILE A 201 7.10 -24.39 -7.47
CA ILE A 201 6.98 -25.04 -6.15
C ILE A 201 5.76 -25.94 -6.10
N ARG A 202 4.64 -25.49 -6.69
CA ARG A 202 3.41 -26.30 -6.81
C ARG A 202 3.59 -27.53 -7.71
N GLU A 203 4.56 -27.50 -8.62
CA GLU A 203 4.89 -28.60 -9.54
C GLU A 203 6.04 -29.50 -9.01
N ASN A 204 6.48 -29.33 -7.75
CA ASN A 204 7.49 -30.13 -7.05
C ASN A 204 8.84 -30.28 -7.80
N LYS A 205 9.23 -29.25 -8.57
CA LYS A 205 10.52 -29.18 -9.27
C LYS A 205 11.42 -28.16 -8.58
N THR A 206 12.09 -28.57 -7.51
CA THR A 206 13.06 -27.71 -6.84
C THR A 206 14.41 -27.82 -7.53
N GLU A 207 14.67 -26.99 -8.55
CA GLU A 207 16.01 -26.83 -9.10
C GLU A 207 16.73 -25.64 -8.44
N VAL A 208 17.95 -25.90 -7.96
CA VAL A 208 18.92 -24.90 -7.47
C VAL A 208 19.10 -23.73 -8.45
N VAL A 209 18.88 -23.98 -9.75
CA VAL A 209 18.90 -22.99 -10.83
C VAL A 209 17.87 -21.88 -10.64
N THR A 210 16.70 -22.16 -10.05
CA THR A 210 15.66 -21.15 -9.83
C THR A 210 15.97 -20.28 -8.61
N ALA A 211 16.63 -20.83 -7.58
CA ALA A 211 17.17 -20.02 -6.49
C ALA A 211 18.34 -19.13 -6.97
N MET A 212 19.21 -19.63 -7.85
CA MET A 212 20.31 -18.86 -8.43
C MET A 212 19.82 -17.71 -9.31
N LYS A 213 18.79 -17.90 -10.14
CA LYS A 213 18.20 -16.84 -10.96
C LYS A 213 17.51 -15.76 -10.12
N ALA A 214 16.89 -16.13 -8.99
CA ALA A 214 16.33 -15.18 -8.03
C ALA A 214 17.43 -14.34 -7.39
N GLY A 215 18.51 -15.00 -6.96
CA GLY A 215 19.70 -14.35 -6.41
C GLY A 215 20.38 -13.41 -7.42
N LEU A 216 20.43 -13.78 -8.70
CA LEU A 216 20.99 -12.95 -9.76
C LEU A 216 20.16 -11.68 -10.00
N ALA A 217 18.83 -11.80 -9.99
CA ALA A 217 17.94 -10.65 -10.10
C ALA A 217 18.12 -9.67 -8.93
N TRP A 218 18.21 -10.18 -7.70
CA TRP A 218 18.49 -9.36 -6.50
C TRP A 218 19.91 -8.77 -6.52
N ALA A 219 20.91 -9.49 -7.03
CA ALA A 219 22.27 -8.99 -7.18
C ALA A 219 22.33 -7.82 -8.16
N ILE A 220 21.61 -7.89 -9.29
CA ILE A 220 21.51 -6.79 -10.26
C ILE A 220 20.84 -5.55 -9.63
N VAL A 221 19.76 -5.75 -8.85
CA VAL A 221 19.12 -4.67 -8.08
C VAL A 221 20.10 -4.04 -7.10
N LEU A 222 20.83 -4.84 -6.33
CA LEU A 222 21.85 -4.37 -5.38
C LEU A 222 22.98 -3.61 -6.09
N THR A 223 23.47 -4.10 -7.22
CA THR A 223 24.51 -3.42 -7.99
C THR A 223 24.02 -2.07 -8.51
N ILE A 224 22.79 -1.96 -8.97
CA ILE A 224 22.22 -0.69 -9.45
C ILE A 224 22.01 0.29 -8.29
N VAL A 225 21.52 -0.18 -7.14
CA VAL A 225 21.42 0.63 -5.93
C VAL A 225 22.80 1.13 -5.49
N ILE A 226 23.81 0.27 -5.49
CA ILE A 226 25.20 0.64 -5.17
C ILE A 226 25.75 1.65 -6.18
N VAL A 227 25.52 1.46 -7.48
CA VAL A 227 25.94 2.39 -8.54
C VAL A 227 25.25 3.75 -8.39
N LEU A 228 23.96 3.76 -8.02
CA LEU A 228 23.23 5.00 -7.74
C LEU A 228 23.76 5.71 -6.49
N ILE A 229 24.09 4.97 -5.42
CA ILE A 229 24.68 5.51 -4.19
C ILE A 229 26.09 6.09 -4.45
N ASN A 230 26.88 5.46 -5.32
CA ASN A 230 28.25 5.87 -5.64
C ASN A 230 28.36 6.81 -6.86
N SER A 231 27.22 7.27 -7.39
CA SER A 231 27.19 8.17 -8.55
C SER A 231 27.33 9.64 -8.13
N ASN A 232 27.75 10.49 -9.07
CA ASN A 232 27.80 11.95 -8.89
C ASN A 232 26.42 12.61 -8.71
N TYR A 233 25.33 11.84 -8.59
CA TYR A 233 23.97 12.34 -8.39
C TYR A 233 23.65 12.64 -6.92
N TRP A 234 24.60 12.46 -5.98
CA TRP A 234 24.38 12.77 -4.56
C TRP A 234 23.87 14.20 -4.27
N PRO A 235 24.30 15.25 -5.00
CA PRO A 235 23.69 16.57 -4.88
C PRO A 235 22.22 16.61 -5.31
N LEU A 236 21.83 15.85 -6.33
CA LEU A 236 20.42 15.73 -6.76
C LEU A 236 19.60 14.91 -5.74
N VAL A 237 20.19 13.88 -5.14
CA VAL A 237 19.59 13.15 -4.02
C VAL A 237 19.38 14.10 -2.85
N GLY A 238 20.34 14.97 -2.55
CA GLY A 238 20.20 16.04 -1.56
C GLY A 238 19.01 16.97 -1.86
N GLN A 239 18.91 17.47 -3.09
CA GLN A 239 17.77 18.31 -3.50
C GLN A 239 16.41 17.59 -3.40
N ILE A 240 16.35 16.32 -3.82
CA ILE A 240 15.13 15.50 -3.69
C ILE A 240 14.80 15.31 -2.21
N VAL A 241 15.79 15.00 -1.38
CA VAL A 241 15.61 14.79 0.07
C VAL A 241 15.19 16.08 0.74
N ASP A 242 15.77 17.23 0.41
CA ASP A 242 15.41 18.53 0.97
C ASP A 242 14.00 18.95 0.56
N VAL A 243 13.62 18.72 -0.70
CA VAL A 243 12.25 18.96 -1.17
C VAL A 243 11.27 18.00 -0.51
N VAL A 244 11.61 16.72 -0.32
CA VAL A 244 10.72 15.76 0.34
C VAL A 244 10.63 16.02 1.85
N ILE A 245 11.74 16.38 2.50
CA ILE A 245 11.79 16.69 3.93
C ILE A 245 11.09 18.00 4.26
N SER A 246 11.24 19.04 3.43
CA SER A 246 10.54 20.32 3.64
C SER A 246 9.02 20.22 3.46
N ARG A 247 8.52 19.08 2.95
CA ARG A 247 7.09 18.77 2.79
C ARG A 247 6.55 17.88 3.93
N PHE A 248 7.41 17.42 4.84
CA PHE A 248 7.06 16.84 6.14
C PHE A 248 7.17 17.92 7.21
#